data_AF-X1RJ01-F1
#
_entry.id   AF-X1RJ01-F1
#
_cell.length_a   1.000
_cell.length_b   1.000
_cell.length_c   1.000
_cell.angle_alpha   90.00
_cell.angle_beta   90.00
_cell.angle_gamma   90.00
#
_symmetry.space_group_name_H-M   'P 1'
#
loop_
_entity.id
_entity.type
_entity.pdbx_description
1 polymer ?
#
loop_
_entity_poly.entity_id
_entity_poly.type
_entity_poly.pdbx_seq_one_letter_code
_entity_poly.pdbx_strand_id
1 'polypeptide(L)' 'MKNMTGLIECESCGTSYTEKEFEKLELTGHNGIWNFDYRRCRECKKEITGVIAW' A
#
# COMPACT_ATOMS: atom_id res chain seq x y z
N MET A 1 23.66 -9.44 -1.69
CA MET A 1 22.20 -9.67 -1.60
C MET A 1 21.53 -8.33 -1.85
N LYS A 2 20.78 -8.17 -2.94
CA LYS A 2 20.09 -6.89 -3.22
C LYS A 2 18.83 -6.86 -2.33
N ASN A 3 18.79 -5.98 -1.34
CA ASN A 3 17.58 -5.67 -0.58
C ASN A 3 16.63 -4.91 -1.53
N MET A 4 15.79 -5.65 -2.27
CA MET A 4 14.65 -5.08 -3.00
C MET A 4 13.51 -4.90 -1.99
N THR A 5 13.53 -3.78 -1.28
CA THR A 5 12.37 -3.35 -0.49
C THR A 5 11.38 -2.75 -1.50
N GLY A 6 10.39 -3.54 -1.92
CA GLY A 6 9.33 -3.04 -2.80
C GLY A 6 8.57 -1.90 -2.10
N LEU A 7 8.46 -0.76 -2.77
CA LEU A 7 7.62 0.34 -2.29
C LEU A 7 6.20 0.15 -2.83
N ILE A 8 5.22 0.56 -2.04
CA ILE A 8 3.82 0.61 -2.43
C ILE A 8 3.48 2.07 -2.70
N GLU A 9 3.21 2.40 -3.96
CA GLU A 9 2.89 3.76 -4.38
C GLU A 9 1.39 4.02 -4.42
N CYS A 10 0.97 5.16 -3.87
CA CYS A 10 -0.39 5.64 -4.02
C CYS A 10 -0.58 6.21 -5.44
N GLU A 11 -1.30 5.49 -6.29
CA GLU A 11 -1.59 5.93 -7.67
C GLU A 11 -2.29 7.29 -7.76
N SER A 12 -2.99 7.71 -6.69
CA SER A 12 -3.68 9.00 -6.66
C SER A 12 -2.78 10.21 -6.39
N CYS A 13 -1.66 10.05 -5.67
CA CYS A 13 -0.82 11.18 -5.28
C CYS A 13 0.69 10.96 -5.39
N GLY A 14 1.12 9.77 -5.83
CA GLY A 14 2.53 9.40 -6.02
C GLY A 14 3.31 9.18 -4.72
N THR A 15 2.64 9.18 -3.56
CA THR A 15 3.32 8.91 -2.29
C THR A 15 3.64 7.42 -2.17
N SER A 16 4.92 7.10 -1.96
CA SER A 16 5.38 5.72 -1.75
C SER A 16 5.53 5.39 -0.27
N TYR A 17 5.16 4.17 0.11
CA TYR A 17 5.31 3.62 1.45
C TYR A 17 6.20 2.38 1.40
N THR A 18 7.02 2.19 2.42
CA THR A 18 7.55 0.85 2.72
C THR A 18 6.42 -0.08 3.13
N GLU A 19 6.60 -1.39 2.98
CA GLU A 19 5.62 -2.39 3.45
C GLU A 19 5.22 -2.18 4.93
N LYS A 20 6.19 -1.91 5.80
CA LYS A 20 5.95 -1.61 7.23
C LYS A 20 5.16 -0.33 7.47
N GLU A 21 5.30 0.67 6.61
CA GLU A 21 4.50 1.90 6.69
C GLU A 21 3.08 1.66 6.18
N PHE A 22 2.95 0.89 5.10
CA PHE A 22 1.66 0.48 4.54
C PHE A 22 0.83 -0.32 5.55
N GLU A 23 1.42 -1.27 6.27
CA GLU A 23 0.78 -2.04 7.34
C GLU A 23 0.29 -1.20 8.52
N LYS A 24 0.81 0.02 8.69
CA LYS A 24 0.37 0.97 9.74
C LYS A 24 -0.71 1.93 9.26
N LEU A 25 -1.03 1.94 7.97
CA LEU A 25 -2.13 2.75 7.45
C LEU A 25 -3.47 2.15 7.88
N GLU A 26 -4.47 3.02 7.95
CA GLU A 26 -5.84 2.65 8.30
C GLU A 26 -6.36 1.61 7.29
N LEU A 27 -6.77 0.45 7.80
CA LEU A 27 -7.44 -0.58 7.01
C LEU A 27 -8.83 -0.11 6.61
N THR A 28 -9.12 -0.07 5.31
CA THR A 28 -10.44 0.28 4.78
C THR A 28 -11.24 -0.94 4.36
N GLY A 29 -10.56 -2.05 4.05
CA GLY A 29 -11.19 -3.31 3.71
C GLY A 29 -10.17 -4.42 3.49
N HIS A 30 -10.67 -5.65 3.42
CA HIS A 30 -9.88 -6.84 3.09
C HIS A 30 -10.51 -7.58 1.92
N ASN A 31 -9.72 -7.85 0.88
CA ASN A 31 -10.15 -8.67 -0.24
C ASN A 31 -9.90 -10.15 0.08
N GLY A 32 -10.93 -10.86 0.52
CA GLY A 32 -10.81 -12.28 0.90
C GLY A 32 -10.59 -13.24 -0.27
N ILE A 33 -10.83 -12.83 -1.52
CA ILE A 33 -10.61 -13.68 -2.71
C ILE A 33 -9.12 -13.68 -3.08
N TRP A 34 -8.49 -12.50 -3.04
CA TRP A 34 -7.12 -12.29 -3.48
C TRP A 34 -6.13 -12.08 -2.34
N ASN A 35 -6.61 -12.16 -1.09
CA ASN A 35 -5.85 -12.04 0.15
C ASN A 35 -4.94 -10.81 0.20
N PHE A 36 -5.51 -9.62 -0.06
CA PHE A 36 -4.81 -8.35 0.13
C PHE A 36 -5.69 -7.33 0.85
N ASP A 37 -5.04 -6.38 1.52
CA ASP A 37 -5.70 -5.30 2.26
C ASP A 37 -5.81 -4.03 1.41
N TYR A 38 -6.95 -3.37 1.54
CA TYR A 38 -7.11 -1.98 1.15
C TYR A 38 -6.80 -1.08 2.34
N ARG A 39 -5.99 -0.05 2.11
CA ARG A 39 -5.57 0.90 3.14
C ARG A 39 -5.88 2.32 2.70
N ARG A 40 -6.03 3.25 3.65
CA ARG A 40 -6.19 4.68 3.36
C ARG A 40 -4.83 5.38 3.26
N CYS A 41 -4.55 6.00 2.13
CA CYS A 41 -3.38 6.87 1.97
C CYS A 41 -3.39 7.99 3.03
N ARG A 42 -2.24 8.20 3.68
CA ARG A 42 -2.12 9.26 4.71
C ARG A 42 -2.26 10.66 4.10
N GLU A 43 -1.76 10.87 2.89
CA GLU A 43 -1.66 12.19 2.27
C GLU A 43 -2.96 12.59 1.56
N CYS A 44 -3.43 11.79 0.59
CA CYS A 44 -4.60 12.15 -0.23
C CYS A 44 -5.92 11.52 0.24
N LYS A 45 -5.89 10.69 1.28
CA LYS A 45 -7.05 9.97 1.85
C LYS A 45 -7.77 9.01 0.88
N LYS A 46 -7.22 8.76 -0.30
CA LYS A 46 -7.71 7.74 -1.25
C LYS A 46 -7.28 6.35 -0.82
N GLU A 47 -8.00 5.36 -1.34
CA GLU A 47 -7.66 3.96 -1.13
C GLU A 47 -6.39 3.60 -1.90
N ILE A 48 -5.57 2.75 -1.28
CA ILE A 48 -4.36 2.18 -1.86
C ILE A 48 -4.34 0.68 -1.62
N THR A 49 -3.76 -0.04 -2.56
CA THR A 49 -3.58 -1.49 -2.50
C THR A 49 -2.10 -1.82 -2.43
N GLY A 50 -1.74 -2.85 -1.65
CA GLY A 50 -0.35 -3.30 -1.50
C GLY A 50 0.21 -4.03 -2.72
N VAL A 51 -0.23 -3.69 -3.93
CA VAL A 51 0.32 -4.28 -5.15
C VAL A 51 1.68 -3.64 -5.37
N ILE A 52 2.74 -4.45 -5.27
CA ILE A 52 4.10 -4.00 -5.52
C ILE A 52 4.15 -3.53 -6.97
N ALA A 53 4.51 -2.26 -7.20
CA ALA A 53 4.81 -1.77 -8.54
C ALA A 53 6.07 -2.51 -9.05
N TRP A 54 5.93 -3.26 -10.14
CA TRP A 54 7.02 -4.01 -10.79
C TRP A 54 7.74 -3.15 -11.83
#